data_AF-A0A8K1C4J8-F1
#
_entry.id   AF-A0A8K1C4J8-F1
#
_cell.length_a   1.000
_cell.length_b   1.000
_cell.length_c   1.000
_cell.angle_alpha   90.00
_cell.angle_beta   90.00
_cell.angle_gamma   90.00
#
_symmetry.space_group_name_H-M   'P 1'
#
loop_
_entity.id
_entity.type
_entity.pdbx_description
1 polymer ?
#
loop_
_entity_poly.entity_id
_entity_poly.type
_entity_poly.pdbx_seq_one_letter_code
_entity_poly.pdbx_strand_id
1 'polypeptide(L)'
;MASPPTSPTVCRPQHLDRERLRRVLASSEFASVGYHEAVVIVDGGSTGFKLLAVTADAVLLFPLGKFHEVPTRLPWTQILRVERVSPTQRKLRGIMIYQNSELFQIVVENTEKKAKSDERLYYVATFEPLSKAFFYVSRGVNVHFQRAIFHTETTPLNVTTADAELALQLESLLEDVVKTQDAMERSHLFTELASAVACQPILQRLCFQDQSRLPSLHGGSNTMGLIDFLVNEVTCARYDGFTKVKLLEASLEYELSLLHLLANLLFGGIFIIERLPCFRRVPLETWKAALTRVFSISTDLKSERSRVLVEEILEMQAAVLLEVLAAQEEASILIDPNYLHHHTTISKLIALHNDRTWVGKLFKRACISLSRAPKELPTTPSHGSLWSISLWRIVTLLLALLEESDGHLALWLASARQDYLK
;
A
#
# COMPACT_ATOMS: atom_id res chain seq x y z
N MET A 1 53.28 6.73 -21.21
CA MET A 1 51.98 7.36 -21.54
C MET A 1 50.93 6.65 -20.70
N ALA A 2 50.29 7.37 -19.78
CA ALA A 2 49.26 6.80 -18.91
C ALA A 2 48.01 6.51 -19.76
N SER A 3 47.47 5.29 -19.64
CA SER A 3 46.21 4.91 -20.25
C SER A 3 45.07 5.80 -19.73
N PRO A 4 44.15 6.26 -20.58
CA PRO A 4 43.01 7.06 -20.14
C PRO A 4 42.14 6.23 -19.18
N PRO A 5 41.50 6.87 -18.17
CA PRO A 5 40.59 6.18 -17.27
C PRO A 5 39.43 5.61 -18.10
N THR A 6 39.26 4.30 -18.03
CA THR A 6 38.13 3.60 -18.63
C THR A 6 36.84 4.18 -18.07
N SER A 7 36.02 4.77 -18.94
CA SER A 7 34.59 5.00 -18.70
C SER A 7 33.99 3.79 -17.98
N PRO A 8 33.25 3.96 -16.86
CA PRO A 8 32.64 2.83 -16.17
C PRO A 8 31.69 2.16 -17.15
N THR A 9 32.08 0.96 -17.56
CA THR A 9 31.27 0.09 -18.39
C THR A 9 29.91 -0.07 -17.72
N VAL A 10 28.85 0.22 -18.49
CA VAL A 10 27.45 -0.09 -18.15
C VAL A 10 27.34 -1.61 -18.06
N CYS A 11 27.78 -2.19 -16.94
CA CYS A 11 27.61 -3.60 -16.65
C CYS A 11 26.11 -3.86 -16.51
N ARG A 12 25.56 -4.78 -17.31
CA ARG A 12 24.22 -5.33 -17.05
C ARG A 12 24.23 -5.95 -15.63
N PRO A 13 23.49 -5.39 -14.64
CA PRO A 13 23.73 -5.67 -13.22
C PRO A 13 23.31 -7.08 -12.75
N GLN A 14 22.36 -7.71 -13.44
CA GLN A 14 21.62 -8.85 -12.88
C GLN A 14 22.45 -10.13 -12.62
N HIS A 15 23.56 -10.34 -13.34
CA HIS A 15 24.37 -11.57 -13.18
C HIS A 15 25.60 -11.39 -12.31
N LEU A 16 26.22 -10.21 -12.33
CA LEU A 16 27.44 -9.93 -11.56
C LEU A 16 27.12 -9.64 -10.08
N ASP A 17 25.93 -9.15 -9.79
CA ASP A 17 25.52 -8.76 -8.43
C ASP A 17 24.94 -9.94 -7.64
N ARG A 18 24.25 -10.89 -8.30
CA ARG A 18 23.73 -12.11 -7.63
C ARG A 18 24.84 -12.98 -7.05
N GLU A 19 25.93 -13.19 -7.76
CA GLU A 19 27.07 -13.96 -7.27
C GLU A 19 27.81 -13.24 -6.12
N ARG A 20 27.86 -11.91 -6.13
CA ARG A 20 28.41 -11.12 -5.01
C ARG A 20 27.54 -11.26 -3.76
N LEU A 21 26.22 -11.14 -3.92
CA LEU A 21 25.24 -11.31 -2.85
C LEU A 21 25.34 -12.74 -2.26
N ARG A 22 25.42 -13.79 -3.08
CA ARG A 22 25.56 -15.19 -2.65
C ARG A 22 26.81 -15.47 -1.81
N ARG A 23 27.91 -14.76 -2.05
CA ARG A 23 29.19 -14.98 -1.35
C ARG A 23 29.24 -14.34 0.03
N VAL A 24 28.47 -13.29 0.24
CA VAL A 24 28.53 -12.48 1.48
C VAL A 24 27.33 -12.74 2.39
N LEU A 25 26.17 -13.07 1.83
CA LEU A 25 24.95 -13.36 2.59
C LEU A 25 24.80 -14.85 2.86
N ALA A 26 24.21 -15.18 4.01
CA ALA A 26 23.74 -16.54 4.28
C ALA A 26 22.65 -16.94 3.26
N SER A 27 22.48 -18.23 3.00
CA SER A 27 21.52 -18.71 1.99
C SER A 27 20.07 -18.27 2.26
N SER A 28 19.67 -18.19 3.53
CA SER A 28 18.34 -17.68 3.94
C SER A 28 18.17 -16.19 3.68
N GLU A 29 19.19 -15.38 3.97
CA GLU A 29 19.17 -13.94 3.71
C GLU A 29 19.19 -13.66 2.21
N PHE A 30 20.01 -14.38 1.44
CA PHE A 30 20.04 -14.27 -0.02
C PHE A 30 18.68 -14.61 -0.64
N ALA A 31 18.01 -15.66 -0.13
CA ALA A 31 16.66 -16.02 -0.59
C ALA A 31 15.61 -14.94 -0.28
N SER A 32 15.86 -14.10 0.73
CA SER A 32 14.97 -13.00 1.11
C SER A 32 15.20 -11.69 0.34
N VAL A 33 16.23 -11.62 -0.52
CA VAL A 33 16.51 -10.42 -1.34
C VAL A 33 15.43 -10.29 -2.42
N GLY A 34 14.55 -9.31 -2.27
CA GLY A 34 13.45 -9.04 -3.20
C GLY A 34 13.80 -8.03 -4.30
N TYR A 35 14.79 -7.17 -4.06
CA TYR A 35 15.22 -6.14 -5.01
C TYR A 35 16.70 -5.80 -4.82
N HIS A 36 17.39 -5.45 -5.90
CA HIS A 36 18.72 -4.86 -5.82
C HIS A 36 19.04 -3.95 -7.02
N GLU A 37 19.79 -2.89 -6.79
CA GLU A 37 20.21 -1.94 -7.82
C GLU A 37 21.54 -1.27 -7.45
N ALA A 38 22.37 -0.98 -8.44
CA ALA A 38 23.52 -0.10 -8.23
C ALA A 38 23.03 1.32 -7.91
N VAL A 39 23.64 1.98 -6.95
CA VAL A 39 23.32 3.36 -6.54
C VAL A 39 24.60 4.10 -6.11
N VAL A 40 24.55 5.43 -6.11
CA VAL A 40 25.57 6.26 -5.48
C VAL A 40 25.04 6.70 -4.13
N ILE A 41 25.80 6.43 -3.07
CA ILE A 41 25.40 6.76 -1.70
C ILE A 41 26.34 7.78 -1.08
N VAL A 42 25.77 8.78 -0.43
CA VAL A 42 26.48 9.72 0.45
C VAL A 42 26.08 9.46 1.89
N ASP A 43 27.07 9.16 2.73
CA ASP A 43 26.91 8.89 4.16
C ASP A 43 28.05 9.58 4.94
N GLY A 44 27.69 10.45 5.89
CA GLY A 44 28.64 11.06 6.83
C GLY A 44 29.82 11.80 6.20
N GLY A 45 29.69 12.25 4.95
CA GLY A 45 30.77 12.92 4.20
C GLY A 45 31.41 12.07 3.10
N SER A 46 31.33 10.74 3.20
CA SER A 46 31.84 9.81 2.18
C SER A 46 30.83 9.62 1.04
N THR A 47 31.33 9.52 -0.19
CA THR A 47 30.53 9.21 -1.38
C THR A 47 31.07 7.91 -1.99
N GLY A 48 30.19 6.96 -2.33
CA GLY A 48 30.64 5.71 -2.92
C GLY A 48 29.58 5.02 -3.78
N PHE A 49 30.05 4.29 -4.77
CA PHE A 49 29.26 3.35 -5.56
C PHE A 49 28.91 2.14 -4.70
N LYS A 50 27.62 1.90 -4.48
CA LYS A 50 27.12 0.78 -3.70
C LYS A 50 26.07 0.01 -4.48
N LEU A 51 25.94 -1.28 -4.19
CA LEU A 51 24.77 -2.07 -4.55
C LEU A 51 23.81 -1.99 -3.38
N LEU A 52 22.65 -1.39 -3.59
CA LEU A 52 21.55 -1.39 -2.64
C LEU A 52 20.74 -2.66 -2.87
N ALA A 53 20.47 -3.41 -1.81
CA ALA A 53 19.59 -4.56 -1.84
C ALA A 53 18.53 -4.43 -0.74
N VAL A 54 17.31 -4.85 -1.04
CA VAL A 54 16.17 -4.83 -0.12
C VAL A 54 15.85 -6.27 0.25
N THR A 55 15.93 -6.57 1.55
CA THR A 55 15.56 -7.88 2.12
C THR A 55 14.23 -7.80 2.85
N ALA A 56 13.76 -8.92 3.38
CA ALA A 56 12.56 -8.96 4.21
C ALA A 56 12.64 -8.07 5.47
N ASP A 57 13.85 -7.77 5.96
CA ASP A 57 14.09 -7.17 7.27
C ASP A 57 15.07 -5.97 7.29
N ALA A 58 15.73 -5.65 6.17
CA ALA A 58 16.67 -4.54 6.09
C ALA A 58 16.88 -4.00 4.65
N VAL A 59 17.50 -2.82 4.57
CA VAL A 59 18.28 -2.38 3.40
C VAL A 59 19.74 -2.76 3.61
N LEU A 60 20.35 -3.36 2.60
CA LEU A 60 21.76 -3.71 2.59
C LEU A 60 22.50 -2.86 1.55
N LEU A 61 23.62 -2.26 1.95
CA LEU A 61 24.44 -1.42 1.08
C LEU A 61 25.83 -2.04 0.92
N PHE A 62 26.05 -2.72 -0.20
CA PHE A 62 27.33 -3.37 -0.51
C PHE A 62 28.26 -2.40 -1.25
N PRO A 63 29.53 -2.27 -0.84
CA PRO A 63 30.50 -1.45 -1.56
C PRO A 63 30.90 -2.12 -2.88
N LEU A 64 30.67 -1.48 -4.03
CA LEU A 64 30.94 -2.08 -5.35
C LEU A 64 32.44 -2.22 -5.68
N GLY A 65 33.29 -1.44 -5.01
CA GLY A 65 34.75 -1.44 -5.20
C GLY A 65 35.53 -2.41 -4.30
N LYS A 66 34.86 -3.11 -3.36
CA LYS A 66 35.53 -3.98 -2.37
C LYS A 66 34.76 -5.29 -2.21
N PHE A 67 35.24 -6.33 -2.90
CA PHE A 67 34.53 -7.60 -3.14
C PHE A 67 34.27 -8.49 -1.91
N HIS A 68 34.75 -8.13 -0.73
CA HIS A 68 34.62 -8.92 0.52
C HIS A 68 34.22 -8.10 1.75
N GLU A 69 33.92 -6.82 1.56
CA GLU A 69 33.55 -5.97 2.69
C GLU A 69 32.09 -6.24 3.09
N VAL A 70 31.85 -6.31 4.40
CA VAL A 70 30.51 -6.56 4.97
C VAL A 70 29.58 -5.40 4.55
N PRO A 71 28.36 -5.67 4.06
CA PRO A 71 27.42 -4.62 3.71
C PRO A 71 27.07 -3.77 4.93
N THR A 72 26.83 -2.48 4.71
CA THR A 72 26.13 -1.67 5.71
C THR A 72 24.70 -2.18 5.77
N ARG A 73 24.28 -2.73 6.92
CA ARG A 73 22.90 -3.15 7.16
C ARG A 73 22.13 -2.02 7.83
N LEU A 74 21.00 -1.65 7.24
CA LEU A 74 20.04 -0.70 7.80
C LEU A 74 18.75 -1.48 8.10
N PRO A 75 18.59 -2.01 9.32
CA PRO A 75 17.37 -2.70 9.72
C PRO A 75 16.16 -1.79 9.57
N TRP A 76 15.01 -2.33 9.17
CA TRP A 76 13.79 -1.52 9.07
C TRP A 76 13.43 -0.83 10.39
N THR A 77 13.73 -1.48 11.52
CA THR A 77 13.51 -0.95 12.87
C THR A 77 14.30 0.31 13.18
N GLN A 78 15.38 0.57 12.46
CA GLN A 78 16.23 1.75 12.66
C GLN A 78 15.91 2.86 11.65
N ILE A 79 15.19 2.55 10.56
CA ILE A 79 14.86 3.54 9.53
C ILE A 79 13.63 4.33 9.99
N LEU A 80 13.84 5.62 10.25
CA LEU A 80 12.81 6.54 10.72
C LEU A 80 11.89 6.99 9.59
N ARG A 81 12.46 7.31 8.42
CA ARG A 81 11.72 7.75 7.23
C ARG A 81 12.57 7.68 5.96
N VAL A 82 11.89 7.70 4.82
CA VAL A 82 12.49 7.70 3.48
C VAL A 82 11.80 8.78 2.67
N GLU A 83 12.55 9.70 2.08
CA GLU A 83 11.98 10.89 1.43
C GLU A 83 12.68 11.19 0.11
N ARG A 84 11.93 11.58 -0.92
CA ARG A 84 12.51 12.16 -2.14
C ARG A 84 13.12 13.53 -1.82
N VAL A 85 14.29 13.81 -2.38
CA VAL A 85 15.04 15.03 -2.10
C VAL A 85 15.39 15.73 -3.40
N SER A 86 15.10 17.04 -3.48
CA SER A 86 15.59 17.86 -4.58
C SER A 86 17.09 18.14 -4.41
N PRO A 87 17.91 18.03 -5.48
CA PRO A 87 19.35 18.24 -5.42
C PRO A 87 19.70 19.73 -5.33
N THR A 88 19.32 20.40 -4.24
CA THR A 88 19.57 21.84 -4.03
C THR A 88 21.04 22.13 -3.73
N GLN A 89 21.69 21.21 -3.02
CA GLN A 89 23.10 21.31 -2.62
C GLN A 89 24.04 20.86 -3.76
N ARG A 90 25.16 21.58 -3.93
CA ARG A 90 26.18 21.27 -4.96
C ARG A 90 26.71 19.83 -4.87
N LYS A 91 26.87 19.31 -3.65
CA LYS A 91 27.33 17.92 -3.42
C LYS A 91 26.32 16.89 -3.91
N LEU A 92 25.03 17.14 -3.72
CA LEU A 92 23.94 16.26 -4.17
C LEU A 92 23.73 16.32 -5.69
N ARG A 93 23.93 17.49 -6.30
CA ARG A 93 23.96 17.59 -7.77
C ARG A 93 25.11 16.78 -8.38
N GLY A 94 26.26 16.73 -7.70
CA GLY A 94 27.44 16.04 -8.19
C GLY A 94 27.37 14.51 -8.14
N ILE A 95 26.39 13.93 -7.43
CA ILE A 95 26.18 12.47 -7.38
C ILE A 95 25.09 11.99 -8.34
N MET A 96 24.28 12.91 -8.89
CA MET A 96 23.29 12.56 -9.90
C MET A 96 24.00 12.38 -11.24
N ILE A 97 23.83 11.20 -11.83
CA ILE A 97 24.51 10.83 -13.07
C ILE A 97 23.69 11.28 -14.28
N TYR A 98 22.36 11.18 -14.18
CA TYR A 98 21.43 11.69 -15.19
C TYR A 98 20.48 12.70 -14.58
N GLN A 99 19.97 13.62 -15.42
CA GLN A 99 19.02 14.66 -14.99
C GLN A 99 17.70 14.08 -14.48
N ASN A 100 17.33 12.90 -14.95
CA ASN A 100 16.10 12.22 -14.59
C ASN A 100 16.29 11.14 -13.51
N SER A 101 17.53 10.94 -13.02
CA SER A 101 17.80 10.02 -11.92
C SER A 101 16.99 10.42 -10.68
N GLU A 102 16.57 9.44 -9.88
CA GLU A 102 15.94 9.71 -8.60
C GLU A 102 17.00 10.01 -7.52
N LEU A 103 16.68 10.96 -6.64
CA LEU A 103 17.44 11.26 -5.44
C LEU A 103 16.50 11.17 -4.24
N PHE A 104 16.87 10.35 -3.27
CA PHE A 104 16.13 10.21 -2.02
C PHE A 104 17.08 10.09 -0.82
N GLN A 105 16.54 10.27 0.38
CA GLN A 105 17.27 10.08 1.63
C GLN A 105 16.64 8.99 2.47
N ILE A 106 17.47 8.17 3.10
CA ILE A 106 17.10 7.23 4.15
C ILE A 106 17.60 7.82 5.47
N VAL A 107 16.67 8.08 6.40
CA VAL A 107 16.96 8.64 7.72
C VAL A 107 16.94 7.51 8.74
N VAL A 108 18.03 7.34 9.47
CA VAL A 108 18.23 6.21 10.41
C VAL A 108 18.52 6.75 11.80
N GLU A 109 18.00 6.09 12.83
CA GLU A 109 18.35 6.39 14.23
C GLU A 109 19.83 6.10 14.49
N ASN A 110 20.58 7.10 15.00
CA ASN A 110 21.99 6.90 15.34
C ASN A 110 22.13 6.22 16.71
N THR A 111 22.32 4.90 16.70
CA THR A 111 22.47 4.09 17.91
C THR A 111 23.86 4.21 18.57
N GLU A 112 24.85 4.81 17.88
CA GLU A 112 26.24 4.88 18.36
C GLU A 112 26.51 6.04 19.33
N LYS A 113 25.63 7.06 19.38
CA LYS A 113 25.78 8.21 20.29
C LYS A 113 24.66 8.23 21.32
N LYS A 114 25.01 8.18 22.60
CA LYS A 114 24.08 8.21 23.77
C LYS A 114 23.22 9.48 23.91
N ALA A 115 23.30 10.44 22.99
CA ALA A 115 22.43 11.60 23.00
C ALA A 115 21.14 11.27 22.25
N LYS A 116 20.00 11.41 22.92
CA LYS A 116 18.68 11.34 22.25
C LYS A 116 18.67 12.38 21.11
N SER A 117 18.42 11.91 19.89
CA SER A 117 18.20 12.68 18.63
C SER A 117 19.41 13.07 17.77
N ASP A 118 20.37 12.17 17.50
CA ASP A 118 21.24 12.34 16.31
C ASP A 118 20.70 11.43 15.20
N GLU A 119 20.28 12.01 14.06
CA GLU A 119 19.82 11.26 12.89
C GLU A 119 21.02 10.99 11.96
N ARG A 120 21.15 9.77 11.44
CA ARG A 120 22.11 9.46 10.38
C ARG A 120 21.42 9.47 9.02
N LEU A 121 21.98 10.22 8.08
CA LEU A 121 21.41 10.45 6.75
C LEU A 121 22.19 9.71 5.68
N TYR A 122 21.49 8.93 4.87
CA TYR A 122 22.00 8.31 3.65
C TYR A 122 21.31 8.92 2.44
N TYR A 123 22.01 9.73 1.66
CA TYR A 123 21.49 10.18 0.36
C TYR A 123 21.79 9.12 -0.69
N VAL A 124 20.78 8.70 -1.43
CA VAL A 124 20.84 7.66 -2.46
C VAL A 124 20.45 8.28 -3.79
N ALA A 125 21.39 8.29 -4.74
CA ALA A 125 21.16 8.69 -6.13
C ALA A 125 21.18 7.45 -7.03
N THR A 126 20.16 7.32 -7.86
CA THR A 126 19.99 6.15 -8.74
C THR A 126 20.63 6.40 -10.10
N PHE A 127 20.98 5.32 -10.83
CA PHE A 127 21.54 5.46 -12.18
C PHE A 127 20.45 5.60 -13.24
N GLU A 128 19.25 5.10 -12.97
CA GLU A 128 18.22 5.00 -13.99
C GLU A 128 17.07 5.99 -13.71
N PRO A 129 16.56 6.68 -14.75
CA PRO A 129 15.38 7.55 -14.66
C PRO A 129 14.09 6.85 -14.18
N LEU A 130 14.08 5.51 -14.23
CA LEU A 130 12.97 4.65 -13.85
C LEU A 130 13.39 3.66 -12.74
N SER A 131 14.40 4.05 -11.96
CA SER A 131 14.82 3.28 -10.80
C SER A 131 13.64 3.04 -9.86
N LYS A 132 13.56 1.84 -9.30
CA LYS A 132 12.54 1.46 -8.31
C LYS A 132 13.10 1.49 -6.89
N ALA A 133 14.33 1.95 -6.70
CA ALA A 133 15.01 1.91 -5.41
C ALA A 133 14.26 2.70 -4.34
N PHE A 134 13.79 3.91 -4.65
CA PHE A 134 12.98 4.69 -3.70
C PHE A 134 11.70 3.94 -3.32
N PHE A 135 10.98 3.44 -4.32
CA PHE A 135 9.74 2.69 -4.14
C PHE A 135 9.91 1.50 -3.20
N TYR A 136 10.87 0.60 -3.48
CA TYR A 136 11.06 -0.60 -2.68
C TYR A 136 11.53 -0.30 -1.25
N VAL A 137 12.37 0.72 -1.06
CA VAL A 137 12.84 1.12 0.27
C VAL A 137 11.71 1.79 1.08
N SER A 138 10.98 2.72 0.46
CA SER A 138 9.81 3.38 1.07
C SER A 138 8.73 2.35 1.44
N ARG A 139 8.43 1.41 0.54
CA ARG A 139 7.48 0.33 0.80
C ARG A 139 7.95 -0.61 1.90
N GLY A 140 9.22 -1.01 1.92
CA GLY A 140 9.79 -1.84 2.98
C GLY A 140 9.64 -1.20 4.36
N VAL A 141 9.87 0.10 4.46
CA VAL A 141 9.64 0.89 5.68
C VAL A 141 8.16 0.94 6.04
N ASN A 142 7.27 1.20 5.07
CA ASN A 142 5.82 1.18 5.31
C ASN A 142 5.31 -0.18 5.77
N VAL A 143 5.76 -1.27 5.15
CA VAL A 143 5.43 -2.65 5.54
C VAL A 143 5.95 -2.95 6.94
N HIS A 144 7.16 -2.50 7.28
CA HIS A 144 7.69 -2.65 8.63
C HIS A 144 6.90 -1.87 9.67
N PHE A 145 6.60 -0.58 9.42
CA PHE A 145 5.76 0.23 10.30
C PHE A 145 4.38 -0.40 10.48
N GLN A 146 3.78 -0.90 9.40
CA GLN A 146 2.54 -1.67 9.48
C GLN A 146 2.73 -2.88 10.40
N ARG A 147 3.72 -3.74 10.18
CA ARG A 147 3.98 -4.91 11.05
C ARG A 147 4.19 -4.52 12.52
N ALA A 148 4.88 -3.41 12.78
CA ALA A 148 5.12 -2.89 14.13
C ALA A 148 3.83 -2.37 14.80
N ILE A 149 2.97 -1.67 14.05
CA ILE A 149 1.66 -1.22 14.52
C ILE A 149 0.70 -2.42 14.71
N PHE A 150 0.78 -3.41 13.84
CA PHE A 150 -0.09 -4.59 13.85
C PHE A 150 0.42 -5.75 14.71
N HIS A 151 1.55 -5.59 15.43
CA HIS A 151 2.21 -6.62 16.23
C HIS A 151 2.10 -8.04 15.63
N THR A 152 2.33 -8.15 14.32
CA THR A 152 2.28 -9.44 13.66
C THR A 152 3.68 -10.02 13.75
N GLU A 153 3.97 -10.71 14.85
CA GLU A 153 5.02 -11.71 14.81
C GLU A 153 4.63 -12.66 13.67
N THR A 154 5.34 -12.55 12.54
CA THR A 154 5.33 -13.58 11.50
C THR A 154 6.08 -14.77 12.05
N THR A 155 5.54 -15.39 13.09
CA THR A 155 5.92 -16.72 13.52
C THR A 155 5.61 -17.61 12.33
N PRO A 156 6.57 -18.36 11.79
CA PRO A 156 6.27 -19.35 10.78
C PRO A 156 5.27 -20.33 11.41
N LEU A 157 3.99 -20.18 11.08
CA LEU A 157 2.92 -20.99 11.66
C LEU A 157 3.08 -22.41 11.14
N ASN A 158 3.55 -23.29 12.01
CA ASN A 158 3.14 -24.68 11.96
C ASN A 158 1.62 -24.68 12.05
N VAL A 159 0.95 -25.26 11.05
CA VAL A 159 -0.52 -25.37 11.01
C VAL A 159 -0.99 -25.94 12.34
N THR A 160 -1.68 -25.12 13.12
CA THR A 160 -2.22 -25.53 14.42
C THR A 160 -3.68 -25.98 14.27
N THR A 161 -4.20 -26.69 15.26
CA THR A 161 -5.63 -27.01 15.36
C THR A 161 -6.51 -25.76 15.38
N ALA A 162 -5.99 -24.62 15.85
CA ALA A 162 -6.70 -23.33 15.87
C ALA A 162 -6.90 -22.74 14.46
N ASP A 163 -5.98 -22.98 13.52
CA ASP A 163 -6.13 -22.49 12.14
C ASP A 163 -7.27 -23.22 11.41
N ALA A 164 -7.43 -24.52 11.68
CA ALA A 164 -8.52 -25.32 11.13
C ALA A 164 -9.88 -24.92 11.71
N GLU A 165 -9.93 -24.58 13.01
CA GLU A 165 -11.15 -24.08 13.65
C GLU A 165 -11.56 -22.71 13.08
N LEU A 166 -10.62 -21.79 12.89
CA LEU A 166 -10.87 -20.49 12.26
C LEU A 166 -11.35 -20.63 10.81
N ALA A 167 -10.80 -21.59 10.05
CA ALA A 167 -11.25 -21.87 8.69
C ALA A 167 -12.72 -22.36 8.68
N LEU A 168 -13.09 -23.26 9.59
CA LEU A 168 -14.48 -23.73 9.73
C LEU A 168 -15.43 -22.60 10.15
N GLN A 169 -14.99 -21.72 11.05
CA GLN A 169 -15.78 -20.54 11.45
C GLN A 169 -15.98 -19.57 10.28
N LEU A 170 -14.94 -19.34 9.46
CA LEU A 170 -15.03 -18.54 8.25
C LEU A 170 -16.02 -19.18 7.26
N GLU A 171 -15.93 -20.49 7.01
CA GLU A 171 -16.87 -21.21 6.14
C GLU A 171 -18.33 -21.07 6.64
N SER A 172 -18.56 -21.27 7.94
CA SER A 172 -19.89 -21.10 8.56
C SER A 172 -20.43 -19.68 8.38
N LEU A 173 -19.60 -18.66 8.61
CA LEU A 173 -20.00 -17.27 8.43
C LEU A 173 -20.33 -16.95 6.96
N LEU A 174 -19.56 -17.49 6.00
CA LEU A 174 -19.84 -17.33 4.58
C LEU A 174 -21.13 -18.03 4.17
N GLU A 175 -21.44 -19.19 4.73
CA GLU A 175 -22.73 -19.84 4.52
C GLU A 175 -23.89 -18.98 5.05
N ASP A 176 -23.74 -18.38 6.23
CA ASP A 176 -24.76 -17.51 6.82
C ASP A 176 -24.98 -16.26 5.96
N VAL A 177 -23.91 -15.64 5.47
CA VAL A 177 -23.98 -14.52 4.50
C VAL A 177 -24.77 -14.91 3.26
N VAL A 178 -24.54 -16.10 2.71
CA VAL A 178 -25.21 -16.59 1.49
C VAL A 178 -26.68 -16.90 1.73
N LYS A 179 -27.03 -17.44 2.91
CA LYS A 179 -28.42 -17.80 3.27
C LYS A 179 -29.25 -16.56 3.62
N THR A 180 -28.62 -15.52 4.15
CA THR A 180 -29.30 -14.32 4.61
C THR A 180 -29.86 -13.51 3.44
N GLN A 181 -31.17 -13.21 3.50
CA GLN A 181 -31.85 -12.39 2.49
C GLN A 181 -31.92 -10.91 2.87
N ASP A 182 -31.79 -10.55 4.14
CA ASP A 182 -31.75 -9.15 4.58
C ASP A 182 -30.37 -8.51 4.27
N ALA A 183 -30.38 -7.35 3.62
CA ALA A 183 -29.16 -6.61 3.30
C ALA A 183 -28.50 -6.01 4.56
N MET A 184 -29.29 -5.65 5.58
CA MET A 184 -28.79 -5.09 6.83
C MET A 184 -28.06 -6.15 7.66
N GLU A 185 -28.66 -7.33 7.77
CA GLU A 185 -28.04 -8.47 8.47
C GLU A 185 -26.76 -8.92 7.76
N ARG A 186 -26.78 -8.98 6.41
CA ARG A 186 -25.55 -9.22 5.63
C ARG A 186 -24.48 -8.15 5.86
N SER A 187 -24.87 -6.88 5.91
CA SER A 187 -23.94 -5.78 6.21
C SER A 187 -23.30 -5.94 7.60
N HIS A 188 -24.06 -6.40 8.60
CA HIS A 188 -23.53 -6.67 9.94
C HIS A 188 -22.51 -7.82 9.93
N LEU A 189 -22.81 -8.93 9.25
CA LEU A 189 -21.89 -10.06 9.11
C LEU A 189 -20.57 -9.64 8.43
N PHE A 190 -20.63 -8.82 7.37
CA PHE A 190 -19.43 -8.30 6.72
C PHE A 190 -18.66 -7.31 7.58
N THR A 191 -19.35 -6.50 8.38
CA THR A 191 -18.69 -5.55 9.30
C THR A 191 -17.96 -6.29 10.43
N GLU A 192 -18.56 -7.37 10.94
CA GLU A 192 -17.92 -8.26 11.91
C GLU A 192 -16.68 -8.92 11.31
N LEU A 193 -16.81 -9.50 10.12
CA LEU A 193 -15.68 -10.11 9.42
C LEU A 193 -14.57 -9.09 9.12
N ALA A 194 -14.93 -7.88 8.66
CA ALA A 194 -13.96 -6.82 8.40
C ALA A 194 -13.18 -6.45 9.66
N SER A 195 -13.84 -6.40 10.82
CA SER A 195 -13.22 -6.11 12.11
C SER A 195 -12.32 -7.26 12.58
N ALA A 196 -12.77 -8.51 12.44
CA ALA A 196 -11.98 -9.70 12.77
C ALA A 196 -10.72 -9.80 11.90
N VAL A 197 -10.87 -9.60 10.59
CA VAL A 197 -9.78 -9.59 9.61
C VAL A 197 -8.77 -8.48 9.91
N ALA A 198 -9.21 -7.29 10.32
CA ALA A 198 -8.30 -6.21 10.70
C ALA A 198 -7.41 -6.56 11.91
N CYS A 199 -7.89 -7.41 12.81
CA CYS A 199 -7.22 -7.78 14.04
C CYS A 199 -6.46 -9.12 13.97
N GLN A 200 -6.76 -9.97 12.98
CA GLN A 200 -6.22 -11.32 12.88
C GLN A 200 -5.58 -11.61 11.50
N PRO A 201 -4.23 -11.60 11.43
CA PRO A 201 -3.49 -11.87 10.20
C PRO A 201 -3.72 -13.28 9.63
N ILE A 202 -3.95 -14.28 10.49
CA ILE A 202 -4.26 -15.65 10.06
C ILE A 202 -5.58 -15.67 9.27
N LEU A 203 -6.59 -14.92 9.72
CA LEU A 203 -7.87 -14.83 9.04
C LEU A 203 -7.75 -14.13 7.68
N GLN A 204 -6.94 -13.06 7.59
CA GLN A 204 -6.60 -12.43 6.30
C GLN A 204 -6.03 -13.46 5.32
N ARG A 205 -5.07 -14.26 5.76
CA ARG A 205 -4.45 -15.31 4.94
C ARG A 205 -5.46 -16.36 4.49
N LEU A 206 -6.33 -16.82 5.39
CA LEU A 206 -7.40 -17.77 5.05
C LEU A 206 -8.34 -17.20 3.99
N CYS A 207 -8.74 -15.92 4.10
CA CYS A 207 -9.54 -15.25 3.08
C CYS A 207 -8.85 -15.19 1.70
N PHE A 208 -7.52 -15.03 1.64
CA PHE A 208 -6.76 -15.08 0.37
C PHE A 208 -6.62 -16.50 -0.19
N GLN A 209 -6.55 -17.51 0.68
CA GLN A 209 -6.42 -18.92 0.31
C GLN A 209 -7.76 -19.60 0.03
N ASP A 210 -8.87 -18.93 0.33
CA ASP A 210 -10.21 -19.45 0.16
C ASP A 210 -10.50 -19.83 -1.30
N GLN A 211 -10.93 -21.07 -1.48
CA GLN A 211 -11.34 -21.65 -2.77
C GLN A 211 -12.81 -22.09 -2.75
N SER A 212 -13.57 -21.64 -1.76
CA SER A 212 -14.99 -21.93 -1.63
C SER A 212 -15.77 -21.44 -2.85
N ARG A 213 -16.75 -22.22 -3.28
CA ARG A 213 -17.65 -21.82 -4.38
C ARG A 213 -18.82 -21.04 -3.80
N LEU A 214 -18.76 -19.72 -3.89
CA LEU A 214 -19.82 -18.85 -3.38
C LEU A 214 -20.80 -18.48 -4.51
N PRO A 215 -22.12 -18.66 -4.30
CA PRO A 215 -23.12 -18.26 -5.30
C PRO A 215 -23.20 -16.74 -5.42
N SER A 216 -23.47 -16.23 -6.62
CA SER A 216 -23.75 -14.80 -6.79
C SER A 216 -25.15 -14.48 -6.25
N LEU A 217 -25.27 -13.40 -5.47
CA LEU A 217 -26.54 -12.99 -4.89
C LEU A 217 -27.44 -12.24 -5.88
N HIS A 218 -26.88 -11.81 -7.01
CA HIS A 218 -27.54 -10.98 -8.03
C HIS A 218 -27.77 -11.70 -9.37
N GLY A 219 -27.72 -13.04 -9.40
CA GLY A 219 -28.06 -13.84 -10.58
C GLY A 219 -26.91 -14.06 -11.57
N GLY A 220 -25.65 -13.98 -11.10
CA GLY A 220 -24.44 -14.28 -11.88
C GLY A 220 -23.92 -15.72 -11.71
N SER A 221 -22.77 -16.01 -12.31
CA SER A 221 -22.04 -17.26 -12.09
C SER A 221 -21.46 -17.33 -10.68
N ASN A 222 -21.30 -18.54 -10.14
CA ASN A 222 -20.60 -18.75 -8.88
C ASN A 222 -19.17 -18.20 -8.96
N THR A 223 -18.69 -17.65 -7.85
CA THR A 223 -17.35 -17.09 -7.68
C THR A 223 -16.48 -18.06 -6.89
N MET A 224 -15.16 -17.99 -7.10
CA MET A 224 -14.18 -18.88 -6.48
C MET A 224 -13.42 -18.14 -5.37
N GLY A 225 -13.92 -18.26 -4.16
CA GLY A 225 -13.37 -17.65 -2.96
C GLY A 225 -13.95 -16.28 -2.65
N LEU A 226 -13.72 -15.84 -1.41
CA LEU A 226 -14.29 -14.62 -0.84
C LEU A 226 -13.97 -13.35 -1.65
N ILE A 227 -12.72 -13.15 -2.10
CA ILE A 227 -12.39 -11.89 -2.76
C ILE A 227 -13.10 -11.76 -4.11
N ASP A 228 -13.12 -12.83 -4.90
CA ASP A 228 -13.82 -12.88 -6.18
C ASP A 228 -15.33 -12.63 -5.97
N PHE A 229 -15.89 -13.20 -4.89
CA PHE A 229 -17.25 -12.92 -4.45
C PHE A 229 -17.47 -11.44 -4.12
N LEU A 230 -16.63 -10.83 -3.28
CA LEU A 230 -16.76 -9.42 -2.87
C LEU A 230 -16.67 -8.48 -4.07
N VAL A 231 -15.72 -8.69 -4.98
CA VAL A 231 -15.59 -7.87 -6.20
C VAL A 231 -16.83 -8.01 -7.07
N ASN A 232 -17.35 -9.23 -7.24
CA ASN A 232 -18.57 -9.45 -8.00
C ASN A 232 -19.78 -8.76 -7.36
N GLU A 233 -19.94 -8.85 -6.04
CA GLU A 233 -21.05 -8.22 -5.32
C GLU A 233 -21.00 -6.69 -5.42
N VAL A 234 -19.82 -6.07 -5.24
CA VAL A 234 -19.64 -4.62 -5.47
C VAL A 234 -19.93 -4.26 -6.93
N THR A 235 -19.49 -5.09 -7.89
CA THR A 235 -19.78 -4.88 -9.32
C THR A 235 -21.28 -4.97 -9.62
N CYS A 236 -22.01 -5.85 -8.94
CA CYS A 236 -23.42 -6.12 -9.21
C CYS A 236 -24.40 -5.26 -8.41
N ALA A 237 -23.97 -4.59 -7.34
CA ALA A 237 -24.83 -3.81 -6.45
C ALA A 237 -25.62 -2.71 -7.18
N ARG A 238 -26.94 -2.88 -7.39
CA ARG A 238 -27.77 -1.91 -8.15
C ARG A 238 -28.44 -0.87 -7.26
N TYR A 239 -28.30 0.40 -7.63
CA TYR A 239 -28.97 1.53 -7.00
C TYR A 239 -30.20 2.05 -7.77
N ASP A 240 -30.40 1.55 -8.99
CA ASP A 240 -31.46 2.00 -9.88
C ASP A 240 -32.84 1.56 -9.35
N GLY A 241 -33.73 2.54 -9.15
CA GLY A 241 -35.14 2.29 -8.83
C GLY A 241 -35.51 2.34 -7.35
N PHE A 242 -34.61 2.74 -6.45
CA PHE A 242 -34.99 2.98 -5.05
C PHE A 242 -35.89 4.21 -4.91
N THR A 243 -37.20 3.97 -4.80
CA THR A 243 -38.18 5.01 -4.49
C THR A 243 -38.25 5.35 -2.99
N LYS A 244 -37.66 4.52 -2.13
CA LYS A 244 -37.67 4.68 -0.66
C LYS A 244 -36.25 4.91 -0.13
N VAL A 245 -36.06 6.02 0.58
CA VAL A 245 -34.77 6.42 1.20
C VAL A 245 -34.18 5.32 2.09
N LYS A 246 -35.01 4.64 2.89
CA LYS A 246 -34.53 3.55 3.78
C LYS A 246 -33.91 2.37 3.03
N LEU A 247 -34.44 2.04 1.85
CA LEU A 247 -33.89 0.95 1.04
C LEU A 247 -32.56 1.36 0.41
N LEU A 248 -32.46 2.62 -0.03
CA LEU A 248 -31.20 3.18 -0.51
C LEU A 248 -30.13 3.20 0.59
N GLU A 249 -30.46 3.65 1.80
CA GLU A 249 -29.53 3.67 2.93
C GLU A 249 -29.03 2.26 3.29
N ALA A 250 -29.93 1.27 3.35
CA ALA A 250 -29.53 -0.11 3.59
C ALA A 250 -28.59 -0.68 2.51
N SER A 251 -28.84 -0.34 1.23
CA SER A 251 -27.95 -0.75 0.14
C SER A 251 -26.59 -0.06 0.18
N LEU A 252 -26.54 1.22 0.55
CA LEU A 252 -25.28 1.94 0.75
C LEU A 252 -24.48 1.36 1.92
N GLU A 253 -25.13 1.03 3.03
CA GLU A 253 -24.48 0.39 4.19
C GLU A 253 -23.96 -1.01 3.86
N TYR A 254 -24.68 -1.75 3.03
CA TYR A 254 -24.20 -3.02 2.50
C TYR A 254 -22.95 -2.85 1.63
N GLU A 255 -22.95 -1.95 0.63
CA GLU A 255 -21.76 -1.74 -0.20
C GLU A 255 -20.57 -1.24 0.63
N LEU A 256 -20.80 -0.32 1.57
CA LEU A 256 -19.76 0.18 2.45
C LEU A 256 -19.13 -0.96 3.28
N SER A 257 -19.93 -1.92 3.76
CA SER A 257 -19.41 -3.10 4.49
C SER A 257 -18.52 -3.99 3.61
N LEU A 258 -18.89 -4.21 2.34
CA LEU A 258 -18.08 -4.95 1.37
C LEU A 258 -16.74 -4.24 1.12
N LEU A 259 -16.78 -2.92 0.95
CA LEU A 259 -15.59 -2.11 0.74
C LEU A 259 -14.68 -2.05 1.98
N HIS A 260 -15.25 -2.03 3.19
CA HIS A 260 -14.48 -2.16 4.43
C HIS A 260 -13.75 -3.49 4.52
N LEU A 261 -14.42 -4.59 4.19
CA LEU A 261 -13.78 -5.90 4.18
C LEU A 261 -12.69 -5.99 3.11
N LEU A 262 -12.98 -5.58 1.87
CA LEU A 262 -11.98 -5.52 0.79
C LEU A 262 -10.78 -4.67 1.19
N ALA A 263 -11.03 -3.52 1.79
CA ALA A 263 -9.96 -2.67 2.26
C ALA A 263 -9.12 -3.34 3.34
N ASN A 264 -9.72 -3.94 4.37
CA ASN A 264 -8.96 -4.57 5.44
C ASN A 264 -8.18 -5.81 4.96
N LEU A 265 -8.66 -6.49 3.91
CA LEU A 265 -7.92 -7.56 3.25
C LEU A 265 -6.74 -7.02 2.43
N LEU A 266 -6.95 -5.98 1.64
CA LEU A 266 -5.97 -5.49 0.66
C LEU A 266 -4.93 -4.54 1.29
N PHE A 267 -5.35 -3.74 2.27
CA PHE A 267 -4.50 -2.81 3.01
C PHE A 267 -3.83 -3.52 4.20
N GLY A 268 -2.85 -4.35 3.88
CA GLY A 268 -1.96 -4.99 4.83
C GLY A 268 -0.73 -5.50 4.09
N GLY A 269 0.40 -4.80 4.20
CA GLY A 269 1.65 -5.14 3.49
C GLY A 269 2.29 -6.46 3.91
N ILE A 270 1.64 -7.22 4.79
CA ILE A 270 2.10 -8.50 5.32
C ILE A 270 1.86 -9.63 4.31
N PHE A 271 0.81 -9.54 3.48
CA PHE A 271 0.34 -10.61 2.60
C PHE A 271 0.55 -10.31 1.10
N ILE A 272 1.62 -9.57 0.77
CA ILE A 272 1.91 -9.17 -0.62
C ILE A 272 2.01 -10.40 -1.54
N ILE A 273 2.54 -11.53 -1.07
CA ILE A 273 2.68 -12.72 -1.92
C ILE A 273 1.31 -13.41 -2.09
N GLU A 274 0.52 -13.48 -1.02
CA GLU A 274 -0.77 -14.17 -0.97
C GLU A 274 -1.88 -13.42 -1.72
N ARG A 275 -1.77 -12.09 -1.86
CA ARG A 275 -2.72 -11.29 -2.65
C ARG A 275 -2.48 -11.35 -4.17
N LEU A 276 -1.25 -11.63 -4.61
CA LEU A 276 -0.90 -11.66 -6.05
C LEU A 276 -1.74 -12.65 -6.87
N PRO A 277 -2.00 -13.89 -6.41
CA PRO A 277 -2.92 -14.80 -7.08
C PRO A 277 -4.32 -14.21 -7.29
N CYS A 278 -4.85 -13.47 -6.32
CA CYS A 278 -6.16 -12.82 -6.43
C CYS A 278 -6.17 -11.77 -7.56
N PHE A 279 -5.17 -10.89 -7.61
CA PHE A 279 -5.08 -9.87 -8.67
C PHE A 279 -4.85 -10.45 -10.06
N ARG A 280 -4.34 -11.68 -10.16
CA ARG A 280 -4.25 -12.43 -11.42
C ARG A 280 -5.59 -13.06 -11.82
N ARG A 281 -6.39 -13.51 -10.86
CA ARG A 281 -7.71 -14.13 -11.11
C ARG A 281 -8.74 -13.10 -11.57
N VAL A 282 -8.75 -11.93 -10.93
CA VAL A 282 -9.72 -10.86 -11.21
C VAL A 282 -9.04 -9.79 -12.08
N PRO A 283 -9.44 -9.61 -13.36
CA PRO A 283 -8.86 -8.62 -14.24
C PRO A 283 -8.97 -7.19 -13.70
N LEU A 284 -8.01 -6.32 -14.04
CA LEU A 284 -8.03 -4.90 -13.63
C LEU A 284 -9.34 -4.21 -14.01
N GLU A 285 -9.86 -4.48 -15.21
CA GLU A 285 -11.07 -3.83 -15.68
C GLU A 285 -12.29 -4.21 -14.83
N THR A 286 -12.33 -5.43 -14.28
CA THR A 286 -13.36 -5.85 -13.33
C THR A 286 -13.24 -5.08 -12.01
N TRP A 287 -12.02 -4.92 -11.49
CA TRP A 287 -11.76 -4.10 -10.31
C TRP A 287 -12.15 -2.64 -10.54
N LYS A 288 -11.78 -2.05 -11.69
CA LYS A 288 -12.15 -0.69 -12.06
C LYS A 288 -13.67 -0.55 -12.16
N ALA A 289 -14.35 -1.50 -12.79
CA ALA A 289 -15.81 -1.47 -12.90
C ALA A 289 -16.49 -1.55 -11.51
N ALA A 290 -15.99 -2.39 -10.61
CA ALA A 290 -16.48 -2.49 -9.24
C ALA A 290 -16.28 -1.16 -8.48
N LEU A 291 -15.06 -0.62 -8.52
CA LEU A 291 -14.63 0.49 -7.69
C LEU A 291 -14.94 1.87 -8.28
N THR A 292 -15.51 1.94 -9.49
CA THR A 292 -15.94 3.20 -10.09
C THR A 292 -17.46 3.38 -10.15
N ARG A 293 -18.21 2.47 -9.54
CA ARG A 293 -19.67 2.40 -9.71
C ARG A 293 -20.41 3.52 -9.00
N VAL A 294 -20.08 3.84 -7.75
CA VAL A 294 -20.80 4.89 -6.98
C VAL A 294 -20.56 6.29 -7.51
N PHE A 295 -19.53 6.49 -8.35
CA PHE A 295 -19.35 7.72 -9.13
C PHE A 295 -20.53 8.02 -10.09
N SER A 296 -21.45 7.07 -10.30
CA SER A 296 -22.67 7.26 -11.12
C SER A 296 -23.94 7.64 -10.34
N ILE A 297 -23.91 7.68 -9.00
CA ILE A 297 -25.07 8.08 -8.20
C ILE A 297 -25.23 9.61 -8.27
N SER A 298 -26.29 10.06 -8.95
CA SER A 298 -26.64 11.48 -9.12
C SER A 298 -26.92 12.19 -7.78
N THR A 299 -26.50 13.47 -7.72
CA THR A 299 -26.36 14.39 -6.59
C THR A 299 -27.65 14.80 -5.84
N ASP A 300 -28.80 14.18 -6.09
CA ASP A 300 -30.09 14.54 -5.45
C ASP A 300 -30.42 13.68 -4.22
N LEU A 301 -29.41 13.45 -3.37
CA LEU A 301 -29.59 12.75 -2.10
C LEU A 301 -30.28 13.66 -1.07
N LYS A 302 -31.58 13.42 -0.87
CA LYS A 302 -32.40 14.20 0.09
C LYS A 302 -31.99 14.02 1.55
N SER A 303 -31.49 12.84 1.92
CA SER A 303 -31.07 12.50 3.29
C SER A 303 -29.61 12.88 3.52
N GLU A 304 -29.33 13.51 4.67
CA GLU A 304 -27.95 13.77 5.13
C GLU A 304 -27.17 12.46 5.33
N ARG A 305 -27.83 11.42 5.87
CA ARG A 305 -27.20 10.11 6.11
C ARG A 305 -26.76 9.48 4.79
N SER A 306 -27.59 9.51 3.75
CA SER A 306 -27.22 8.98 2.44
C SER A 306 -26.04 9.75 1.83
N ARG A 307 -25.96 11.07 2.03
CA ARG A 307 -24.82 11.88 1.56
C ARG A 307 -23.52 11.47 2.25
N VAL A 308 -23.54 11.30 3.57
CA VAL A 308 -22.37 10.84 4.34
C VAL A 308 -21.93 9.44 3.89
N LEU A 309 -22.87 8.50 3.73
CA LEU A 309 -22.56 7.13 3.27
C LEU A 309 -21.92 7.12 1.88
N VAL A 310 -22.42 7.93 0.94
CA VAL A 310 -21.82 8.04 -0.40
C VAL A 310 -20.40 8.61 -0.32
N GLU A 311 -20.17 9.63 0.50
CA GLU A 311 -18.81 10.15 0.72
C GLU A 311 -17.85 9.08 1.25
N GLU A 312 -18.27 8.30 2.25
CA GLU A 312 -17.46 7.21 2.80
C GLU A 312 -17.20 6.12 1.76
N ILE A 313 -18.19 5.74 0.96
CA ILE A 313 -18.01 4.78 -0.13
C ILE A 313 -17.00 5.29 -1.15
N LEU A 314 -17.08 6.56 -1.56
CA LEU A 314 -16.14 7.16 -2.51
C LEU A 314 -14.70 7.15 -1.97
N GLU A 315 -14.51 7.50 -0.69
CA GLU A 315 -13.21 7.43 -0.03
C GLU A 315 -12.67 5.99 -0.02
N MET A 316 -13.52 5.02 0.30
CA MET A 316 -13.16 3.62 0.36
C MET A 316 -12.84 3.03 -1.02
N GLN A 317 -13.65 3.34 -2.03
CA GLN A 317 -13.43 2.95 -3.43
C GLN A 317 -12.10 3.50 -3.95
N ALA A 318 -11.83 4.79 -3.73
CA ALA A 318 -10.58 5.42 -4.12
C ALA A 318 -9.39 4.74 -3.44
N ALA A 319 -9.46 4.50 -2.13
CA ALA A 319 -8.41 3.80 -1.40
C ALA A 319 -8.19 2.38 -1.97
N VAL A 320 -9.23 1.56 -2.07
CA VAL A 320 -9.10 0.18 -2.56
C VAL A 320 -8.53 0.16 -3.98
N LEU A 321 -8.96 1.09 -4.84
CA LEU A 321 -8.47 1.18 -6.22
C LEU A 321 -6.99 1.53 -6.30
N LEU A 322 -6.49 2.42 -5.43
CA LEU A 322 -5.06 2.68 -5.32
C LEU A 322 -4.27 1.43 -4.99
N GLU A 323 -4.72 0.65 -4.00
CA GLU A 323 -3.99 -0.54 -3.58
C GLU A 323 -4.04 -1.63 -4.65
N VAL A 324 -5.17 -1.77 -5.37
CA VAL A 324 -5.28 -2.67 -6.52
C VAL A 324 -4.31 -2.27 -7.63
N LEU A 325 -4.24 -0.98 -7.98
CA LEU A 325 -3.33 -0.47 -9.00
C LEU A 325 -1.87 -0.70 -8.60
N ALA A 326 -1.51 -0.36 -7.36
CA ALA A 326 -0.17 -0.58 -6.83
C ALA A 326 0.19 -2.08 -6.83
N ALA A 327 -0.71 -2.95 -6.39
CA ALA A 327 -0.45 -4.38 -6.35
C ALA A 327 -0.41 -5.03 -7.75
N GLN A 328 -1.15 -4.51 -8.73
CA GLN A 328 -1.02 -4.96 -10.11
C GLN A 328 0.25 -4.47 -10.78
N GLU A 329 0.70 -3.27 -10.46
CA GLU A 329 2.02 -2.79 -10.86
C GLU A 329 3.09 -3.71 -10.29
N GLU A 330 3.03 -4.03 -8.99
CA GLU A 330 3.91 -5.01 -8.35
C GLU A 330 3.86 -6.38 -9.05
N ALA A 331 2.66 -6.89 -9.36
CA ALA A 331 2.48 -8.15 -10.07
C ALA A 331 3.10 -8.14 -11.47
N SER A 332 2.92 -7.05 -12.20
CA SER A 332 3.43 -6.86 -13.57
C SER A 332 4.95 -6.75 -13.56
N ILE A 333 5.53 -6.07 -12.58
CA ILE A 333 6.99 -5.95 -12.40
C ILE A 333 7.63 -7.31 -12.07
N LEU A 334 6.97 -8.13 -11.26
CA LEU A 334 7.47 -9.49 -10.94
C LEU A 334 7.45 -10.43 -12.15
N ILE A 335 6.55 -10.20 -13.11
CA ILE A 335 6.41 -11.03 -14.32
C ILE A 335 7.32 -10.52 -15.44
N ASP A 336 7.36 -9.21 -15.67
CA ASP A 336 8.24 -8.54 -16.61
C ASP A 336 8.92 -7.34 -15.96
N PRO A 337 10.22 -7.45 -15.63
CA PRO A 337 10.99 -6.34 -15.06
C PRO A 337 11.01 -5.09 -15.94
N ASN A 338 10.76 -5.23 -17.25
CA ASN A 338 10.74 -4.15 -18.24
C ASN A 338 9.33 -3.56 -18.46
N TYR A 339 8.32 -3.98 -17.69
CA TYR A 339 6.97 -3.44 -17.80
C TYR A 339 6.98 -1.92 -17.58
N LEU A 340 6.80 -1.18 -18.67
CA LEU A 340 6.65 0.28 -18.69
C LEU A 340 5.24 0.63 -18.20
N HIS A 341 5.16 1.54 -17.22
CA HIS A 341 3.92 1.96 -16.60
C HIS A 341 2.84 2.32 -17.64
N HIS A 342 1.72 1.60 -17.60
CA HIS A 342 0.44 2.22 -17.92
C HIS A 342 -0.09 2.88 -16.65
N HIS A 343 0.34 4.11 -16.38
CA HIS A 343 -0.37 4.99 -15.44
C HIS A 343 -1.79 5.15 -15.98
N THR A 344 -2.70 4.28 -15.55
CA THR A 344 -4.12 4.62 -15.59
C THR A 344 -4.28 5.62 -14.47
N THR A 345 -4.06 6.88 -14.81
CA THR A 345 -3.85 7.99 -13.86
C THR A 345 -4.99 7.97 -12.84
N ILE A 346 -4.63 7.84 -11.57
CA ILE A 346 -5.52 8.01 -10.42
C ILE A 346 -6.28 9.33 -10.60
N SER A 347 -5.59 10.37 -11.10
CA SER A 347 -6.17 11.66 -11.50
C SER A 347 -7.29 11.56 -12.54
N LYS A 348 -7.25 10.62 -13.50
CA LYS A 348 -8.35 10.37 -14.46
C LYS A 348 -9.53 9.67 -13.79
N LEU A 349 -9.26 8.76 -12.85
CA LEU A 349 -10.29 8.05 -12.09
C LEU A 349 -11.02 8.97 -11.10
N ILE A 350 -10.33 9.96 -10.55
CA ILE A 350 -10.91 11.01 -9.69
C ILE A 350 -11.59 12.10 -10.51
N ALA A 351 -11.05 12.42 -11.69
CA ALA A 351 -11.69 13.34 -12.63
C ALA A 351 -13.01 12.79 -13.19
N LEU A 352 -13.31 11.50 -13.04
CA LEU A 352 -14.63 10.92 -13.36
C LEU A 352 -15.74 11.43 -12.44
N HIS A 353 -15.43 12.02 -11.28
CA HIS A 353 -16.43 12.63 -10.42
C HIS A 353 -16.60 14.13 -10.72
N ASN A 354 -17.84 14.54 -10.96
CA ASN A 354 -18.18 15.93 -11.21
C ASN A 354 -18.11 16.80 -9.93
N ASP A 355 -18.35 16.22 -8.75
CA ASP A 355 -18.30 16.94 -7.47
C ASP A 355 -16.97 16.71 -6.75
N ARG A 356 -16.06 17.68 -6.84
CA ARG A 356 -14.69 17.58 -6.30
C ARG A 356 -14.61 17.95 -4.81
N THR A 357 -15.73 18.23 -4.16
CA THR A 357 -15.75 18.66 -2.75
C THR A 357 -15.31 17.54 -1.78
N TRP A 358 -15.46 16.27 -2.16
CA TRP A 358 -15.04 15.13 -1.34
C TRP A 358 -13.53 15.14 -1.05
N VAL A 359 -12.68 15.59 -1.99
CA VAL A 359 -11.22 15.67 -1.76
C VAL A 359 -10.89 16.67 -0.65
N GLY A 360 -11.61 17.80 -0.62
CA GLY A 360 -11.47 18.78 0.47
C GLY A 360 -11.94 18.22 1.81
N LYS A 361 -13.01 17.42 1.82
CA LYS A 361 -13.50 16.72 3.03
C LYS A 361 -12.53 15.64 3.50
N LEU A 362 -11.97 14.83 2.59
CA LEU A 362 -10.93 13.85 2.87
C LEU A 362 -9.71 14.52 3.51
N PHE A 363 -9.25 15.65 2.96
CA PHE A 363 -8.16 16.44 3.54
C PHE A 363 -8.49 16.88 4.98
N LYS A 364 -9.70 17.42 5.21
CA LYS A 364 -10.13 17.82 6.56
C LYS A 364 -10.19 16.62 7.52
N ARG A 365 -10.71 15.46 7.08
CA ARG A 365 -10.73 14.22 7.86
C ARG A 365 -9.32 13.76 8.21
N ALA A 366 -8.37 13.84 7.26
CA ALA A 366 -6.97 13.55 7.51
C ALA A 366 -6.36 14.47 8.57
N CYS A 367 -6.60 15.79 8.48
CA CYS A 367 -6.12 16.74 9.47
C CYS A 367 -6.72 16.49 10.86
N ILE A 368 -8.02 16.20 10.93
CA ILE A 368 -8.71 15.87 12.18
C ILE A 368 -8.12 14.59 12.77
N SER A 369 -7.96 13.53 11.98
CA SER A 369 -7.33 12.30 12.44
C SER A 369 -5.88 12.57 12.88
N LEU A 370 -5.03 13.21 12.07
CA LEU A 370 -3.66 13.55 12.48
C LEU A 370 -3.61 14.35 13.80
N SER A 371 -4.55 15.26 14.05
CA SER A 371 -4.63 16.02 15.29
C SER A 371 -4.94 15.16 16.54
N ARG A 372 -5.60 14.01 16.35
CA ARG A 372 -5.91 13.04 17.40
C ARG A 372 -4.79 12.04 17.64
N ALA A 373 -3.87 11.88 16.69
CA ALA A 373 -2.77 10.92 16.76
C ALA A 373 -1.96 10.98 18.06
N PRO A 374 -1.54 12.16 18.58
CA PRO A 374 -0.77 12.23 19.83
C PRO A 374 -1.54 11.72 21.06
N LYS A 375 -2.87 11.69 21.01
CA LYS A 375 -3.72 11.23 22.12
C LYS A 375 -4.07 9.75 22.01
N GLU A 376 -4.27 9.24 20.79
CA GLU A 376 -4.74 7.87 20.56
C GLU A 376 -3.59 6.85 20.41
N LEU A 377 -2.44 7.26 19.84
CA LEU A 377 -1.25 6.40 19.71
C LEU A 377 -0.68 5.87 21.05
N PRO A 378 -0.55 6.67 22.13
CA PRO A 378 0.02 6.18 23.39
C PRO A 378 -0.96 5.37 24.25
N THR A 379 -2.27 5.38 23.95
CA THR A 379 -3.30 4.73 24.77
C THR A 379 -3.69 3.32 24.32
N THR A 380 -3.21 2.86 23.16
CA THR A 380 -3.50 1.51 22.63
C THR A 380 -2.21 0.69 22.59
N PRO A 381 -1.86 -0.06 23.66
CA PRO A 381 -0.55 -0.69 23.77
C PRO A 381 -0.38 -1.99 22.98
N SER A 382 -1.35 -2.47 22.20
CA SER A 382 -1.24 -3.83 21.66
C SER A 382 -1.98 -4.16 20.35
N HIS A 383 -2.77 -3.26 19.77
CA HIS A 383 -3.39 -3.50 18.47
C HIS A 383 -3.49 -2.16 17.76
N GLY A 384 -2.99 -2.05 16.52
CA GLY A 384 -3.30 -0.92 15.66
C GLY A 384 -4.81 -0.70 15.67
N SER A 385 -5.26 0.37 16.31
CA SER A 385 -6.69 0.66 16.41
C SER A 385 -7.26 0.82 15.01
N LEU A 386 -8.52 0.46 14.78
CA LEU A 386 -9.22 0.71 13.50
C LEU A 386 -9.04 2.17 13.04
N TRP A 387 -8.94 3.09 14.01
CA TRP A 387 -8.62 4.49 13.78
C TRP A 387 -7.24 4.72 13.14
N SER A 388 -6.19 4.04 13.61
CA SER A 388 -4.83 4.15 13.04
C SER A 388 -4.75 3.63 11.61
N ILE A 389 -5.49 2.55 11.30
CA ILE A 389 -5.63 2.00 9.94
C ILE A 389 -6.31 3.00 9.03
N SER A 390 -7.44 3.55 9.48
CA SER A 390 -8.18 4.57 8.74
C SER A 390 -7.36 5.82 8.48
N LEU A 391 -6.61 6.31 9.49
CA LEU A 391 -5.70 7.44 9.32
C LEU A 391 -4.60 7.16 8.30
N TRP A 392 -3.94 6.00 8.40
CA TRP A 392 -2.89 5.62 7.46
C TRP A 392 -3.42 5.52 6.02
N ARG A 393 -4.62 4.95 5.82
CA ARG A 393 -5.27 4.86 4.50
C ARG A 393 -5.60 6.23 3.92
N ILE A 394 -6.19 7.12 4.73
CA ILE A 394 -6.53 8.49 4.34
C ILE A 394 -5.27 9.27 3.92
N VAL A 395 -4.19 9.17 4.71
CA VAL A 395 -2.92 9.85 4.42
C VAL A 395 -2.26 9.29 3.17
N THR A 396 -2.23 7.96 3.01
CA THR A 396 -1.67 7.30 1.82
C THR A 396 -2.43 7.71 0.55
N LEU A 397 -3.77 7.75 0.62
CA LEU A 397 -4.61 8.24 -0.45
C LEU A 397 -4.27 9.71 -0.79
N LEU A 398 -4.17 10.59 0.20
CA LEU A 398 -3.80 12.00 -0.02
C LEU A 398 -2.39 12.18 -0.61
N LEU A 399 -1.43 11.35 -0.23
CA LEU A 399 -0.08 11.39 -0.80
C LEU A 399 -0.08 10.94 -2.26
N ALA A 400 -0.74 9.82 -2.59
CA ALA A 400 -0.88 9.35 -3.97
C ALA A 400 -1.59 10.39 -4.86
N LEU A 401 -2.62 11.03 -4.31
CA LEU A 401 -3.33 12.15 -4.92
C LEU A 401 -2.38 13.31 -5.25
N LEU A 402 -1.54 13.72 -4.29
CA LEU A 402 -0.58 14.81 -4.45
C LEU A 402 0.49 14.50 -5.51
N GLU A 403 1.02 13.27 -5.51
CA GLU A 403 2.08 12.84 -6.43
C GLU A 403 1.64 12.82 -7.90
N GLU A 404 0.37 12.49 -8.19
CA GLU A 404 -0.14 12.45 -9.57
C GLU A 404 -0.82 13.74 -10.05
N SER A 405 -0.78 14.82 -9.27
CA SER A 405 -1.55 16.01 -9.61
C SER A 405 -0.90 16.93 -10.64
N ASP A 406 -1.60 17.13 -11.76
CA ASP A 406 -1.51 18.38 -12.51
C ASP A 406 -1.99 19.51 -11.59
N GLY A 407 -1.25 20.62 -11.47
CA GLY A 407 -1.33 21.63 -10.39
C GLY A 407 -2.69 22.20 -9.94
N HIS A 408 -3.81 21.81 -10.57
CA HIS A 408 -5.18 22.04 -10.11
C HIS A 408 -5.52 21.36 -8.77
N LEU A 409 -5.06 20.14 -8.50
CA LEU A 409 -5.32 19.49 -7.20
C LEU A 409 -4.61 20.20 -6.05
N ALA A 410 -3.39 20.68 -6.30
CA ALA A 410 -2.63 21.49 -5.35
C ALA A 410 -3.37 22.78 -4.98
N LEU A 411 -4.02 23.43 -5.95
CA LEU A 411 -4.88 24.60 -5.71
C LEU A 411 -6.11 24.25 -4.85
N TRP A 412 -6.75 23.10 -5.07
CA TRP A 412 -7.90 22.68 -4.25
C TRP A 412 -7.50 22.29 -2.83
N LEU A 413 -6.38 21.58 -2.66
CA LEU A 413 -5.84 21.28 -1.33
C LEU A 413 -5.41 22.56 -0.61
N ALA A 414 -4.87 23.55 -1.33
CA ALA A 414 -4.59 24.87 -0.76
C ALA A 414 -5.89 25.59 -0.31
N SER A 415 -6.97 25.51 -1.08
CA SER A 415 -8.29 26.03 -0.67
C SER A 415 -8.85 25.29 0.55
N ALA A 416 -8.83 23.96 0.54
CA ALA A 416 -9.30 23.14 1.66
C ALA A 416 -8.49 23.40 2.94
N ARG A 417 -7.18 23.65 2.82
CA ARG A 417 -6.31 24.09 3.91
C ARG A 417 -6.73 25.45 4.46
N GLN A 418 -7.01 26.43 3.59
CA GLN A 418 -7.49 27.74 4.05
C GLN A 418 -8.83 27.63 4.80
N ASP A 419 -9.73 26.76 4.33
CA ASP A 419 -11.02 26.52 4.98
C ASP A 419 -10.93 25.68 6.26
N TYR A 420 -9.82 24.98 6.51
CA TYR A 420 -9.55 24.28 7.77
C TYR A 420 -8.91 25.20 8.81
N LEU A 421 -8.14 26.20 8.37
CA LEU A 421 -7.45 27.14 9.26
C LEU A 421 -8.37 28.29 9.76
N LYS A 422 -9.54 28.45 9.14
CA LYS A 422 -10.62 29.33 9.62
C LYS A 422 -11.53 28.54 10.55
#